data_AF-A0A1G4RM17-F1
#
_entry.id   AF-A0A1G4RM17-F1
#
_cell.length_a   1.000
_cell.length_b   1.000
_cell.length_c   1.000
_cell.angle_alpha   90.00
_cell.angle_beta   90.00
_cell.angle_gamma   90.00
#
_symmetry.space_group_name_H-M   'P 1'
#
loop_
_entity.id
_entity.type
_entity.pdbx_description
1 polymer ?
#
loop_
_entity_poly.entity_id
_entity_poly.type
_entity_poly.pdbx_seq_one_letter_code
_entity_poly.pdbx_strand_id
1 'polypeptide(L)' 'MTQNKSSVDKNLQNVVKDLDKTTVTGHQAQQVQQQTNDHRHQDALNHDKPPHEPMSDID' A
#
# COMPACT_ATOMS: atom_id res chain seq x y z
N MET A 1 8.39 -17.43 -6.89
CA MET A 1 8.74 -16.51 -5.77
C MET A 1 9.52 -15.33 -6.33
N THR A 2 8.89 -14.16 -6.45
CA THR A 2 9.53 -12.94 -6.97
C THR A 2 10.66 -12.51 -6.04
N GLN A 3 11.88 -12.36 -6.54
CA GLN A 3 13.02 -11.87 -5.74
C GLN A 3 12.69 -10.46 -5.21
N ASN A 4 12.84 -10.25 -3.90
CA ASN A 4 12.65 -8.93 -3.30
C ASN A 4 13.84 -8.05 -3.68
N LYS A 5 13.61 -6.83 -4.18
CA LYS A 5 14.71 -5.92 -4.57
C LYS A 5 15.42 -5.27 -3.36
N SER A 6 14.90 -5.50 -2.15
CA SER A 6 15.49 -5.06 -0.89
C SER A 6 16.35 -6.19 -0.30
N SER A 7 17.53 -5.83 0.22
CA SER A 7 18.45 -6.72 0.96
C SER A 7 17.84 -7.30 2.25
N VAL A 8 16.65 -6.85 2.64
CA VAL A 8 15.96 -7.25 3.86
C VAL A 8 15.01 -8.42 3.56
N ASP A 9 14.99 -9.40 4.46
CA ASP A 9 14.05 -10.53 4.43
C ASP A 9 12.61 -10.01 4.28
N LYS A 10 11.85 -10.59 3.36
CA LYS A 10 10.44 -10.22 3.10
C LYS A 10 9.58 -10.28 4.36
N ASN A 11 9.85 -11.25 5.23
CA ASN A 11 9.12 -11.46 6.48
C ASN A 11 9.50 -10.41 7.55
N LEU A 12 10.64 -9.73 7.38
CA LEU A 12 11.13 -8.70 8.29
C LEU A 12 10.91 -7.26 7.79
N GLN A 13 10.29 -7.08 6.63
CA GLN A 13 10.07 -5.75 6.04
C GLN A 13 9.22 -4.84 6.93
N ASN A 14 8.20 -5.40 7.59
CA ASN A 14 7.33 -4.63 8.49
C ASN A 14 8.12 -4.13 9.71
N VAL A 15 8.97 -4.99 10.28
CA VAL A 15 9.80 -4.67 11.45
C VAL A 15 10.81 -3.58 11.11
N VAL A 16 11.48 -3.69 9.97
CA VAL A 16 12.42 -2.65 9.50
C VAL A 16 11.69 -1.33 9.25
N LYS A 17 10.53 -1.36 8.60
CA LYS A 17 9.72 -0.16 8.34
C LYS A 17 9.25 0.52 9.62
N ASP A 18 8.95 -0.24 10.68
CA ASP A 18 8.54 0.30 11.96
C ASP A 18 9.71 0.91 12.75
N LEU A 19 10.90 0.31 12.65
CA LEU A 19 12.13 0.82 13.28
C LEU A 19 12.67 2.08 12.58
N ASP A 20 12.48 2.21 11.26
CA ASP A 20 12.97 3.33 10.46
C ASP A 20 12.03 4.55 10.49
N LYS A 21 11.05 4.57 11.40
CA LYS A 21 10.10 5.69 11.54
C LYS A 21 10.80 6.89 12.18
N THR A 22 10.96 7.96 11.40
CA THR A 22 11.35 9.28 11.91
C THR A 22 10.31 9.77 12.92
N THR A 23 10.78 10.27 14.07
CA THR A 23 9.93 10.88 15.08
C THR A 23 9.28 12.14 14.52
N VAL A 24 7.99 12.05 14.19
CA VAL A 24 7.19 13.19 13.71
C VAL A 24 6.39 13.80 14.85
N THR A 25 6.08 15.09 14.75
CA THR A 25 5.21 15.77 15.73
C THR A 25 3.81 15.17 15.69
N GLY A 26 3.07 15.20 16.81
CA GLY A 26 1.76 14.52 16.93
C GLY A 26 0.75 14.91 15.84
N HIS A 27 0.76 16.17 15.39
CA HIS A 27 -0.09 16.63 14.29
C HIS A 27 0.30 16.03 12.94
N GLN A 28 1.60 15.92 12.66
CA GLN A 28 2.08 15.30 11.43
C GLN A 28 1.81 13.79 11.43
N ALA A 29 1.93 13.11 12.58
CA ALA A 29 1.52 11.71 12.72
C ALA A 29 0.05 11.49 12.36
N GLN A 30 -0.84 12.39 12.84
CA GLN A 30 -2.27 12.33 12.51
C GLN A 30 -2.53 12.53 11.02
N GLN A 31 -1.85 13.48 10.37
CA GLN A 31 -1.97 13.71 8.92
C GLN A 31 -1.53 12.49 8.11
N VAL A 32 -0.38 11.90 8.45
CA VAL A 32 0.13 10.69 7.78
C VAL A 32 -0.81 9.51 8.00
N GLN A 33 -1.38 9.36 9.19
CA GLN A 33 -2.34 8.31 9.49
C GLN A 33 -3.62 8.46 8.66
N GLN A 34 -4.12 9.69 8.50
CA GLN A 34 -5.29 9.96 7.67
C GLN A 34 -5.01 9.62 6.20
N GLN A 35 -3.89 10.09 5.64
CA GLN A 35 -3.48 9.75 4.27
C GLN A 35 -3.36 8.24 4.04
N THR A 36 -2.81 7.53 5.02
CA THR A 36 -2.69 6.06 4.94
C THR A 36 -4.07 5.38 4.96
N ASN A 37 -5.01 5.89 5.76
CA ASN A 37 -6.37 5.37 5.82
C ASN A 37 -7.10 5.61 4.49
N ASP A 38 -6.96 6.81 3.91
CA ASP A 38 -7.58 7.17 2.64
C ASP A 38 -7.07 6.29 1.50
N HIS A 39 -5.75 6.01 1.49
CA HIS A 39 -5.14 5.11 0.50
C HIS A 39 -5.65 3.67 0.62
N ARG A 40 -5.70 3.11 1.84
CA ARG A 40 -6.27 1.76 2.07
C ARG A 40 -7.73 1.66 1.66
N HIS A 41 -8.52 2.69 1.92
CA HIS A 41 -9.93 2.74 1.50
C HIS A 41 -10.06 2.73 -0.03
N GLN A 42 -9.25 3.54 -0.71
CA GLN A 42 -9.26 3.58 -2.17
C GLN A 42 -8.79 2.26 -2.80
N ASP A 43 -7.76 1.65 -2.24
CA ASP A 43 -7.27 0.33 -2.69
C ASP A 43 -8.34 -0.76 -2.51
N ALA A 44 -9.10 -0.74 -1.39
CA ALA A 44 -10.22 -1.66 -1.19
C ALA A 44 -11.31 -1.47 -2.26
N LEU A 45 -11.70 -0.23 -2.54
CA LEU A 45 -12.66 0.08 -3.62
C LEU A 45 -12.16 -0.31 -5.01
N ASN A 46 -10.85 -0.32 -5.23
CA ASN A 46 -10.23 -0.74 -6.48
C ASN A 46 -10.13 -2.27 -6.60
N HIS A 47 -9.93 -2.97 -5.48
CA HIS A 47 -9.84 -4.43 -5.43
C HIS A 47 -11.17 -5.15 -5.67
N ASP A 48 -12.30 -4.50 -5.38
CA ASP A 48 -13.64 -5.04 -5.65
C ASP A 48 -14.10 -4.81 -7.11
N LYS A 49 -13.32 -4.12 -7.93
CA LYS A 49 -13.60 -3.99 -9.36
C LYS A 49 -12.88 -5.09 -10.13
N PRO A 50 -13.58 -5.99 -10.85
CA PRO A 50 -12.91 -6.89 -11.77
C PRO A 50 -12.10 -6.04 -12.77
N PRO A 51 -10.86 -6.44 -13.11
CA PRO A 51 -10.10 -5.75 -14.14
C PRO A 51 -10.91 -5.86 -15.43
N HIS A 52 -11.50 -4.74 -15.83
CA HIS A 52 -12.05 -4.42 -17.15
C HIS A 52 -12.23 -5.67 -18.03
N GLU A 53 -13.45 -6.24 -18.08
CA GLU A 53 -13.82 -7.15 -19.16
C GLU A 53 -13.37 -6.51 -20.48
N PRO A 54 -12.53 -7.17 -21.30
CA PRO A 54 -12.22 -6.63 -22.61
C PRO A 54 -13.56 -6.48 -23.32
N MET A 55 -13.88 -5.24 -23.69
CA MET A 55 -14.97 -4.88 -24.58
C MET A 55 -14.96 -5.92 -25.71
N SER A 56 -16.00 -6.76 -25.77
CA SER A 56 -16.16 -7.73 -26.84
C SER A 56 -16.32 -6.94 -28.13
N ASP A 57 -15.25 -6.83 -28.89
CA ASP A 57 -15.26 -6.28 -30.23
C ASP A 57 -16.27 -7.08 -31.08
N ILE A 58 -17.33 -6.38 -31.49
CA ILE A 58 -17.85 -6.31 -32.87
C ILE A 58 -18.19 -7.64 -33.55
N ASP A 59 -19.49 -7.89 -33.71
CA ASP A 59 -20.05 -8.54 -34.90
C ASP A 59 -20.71 -7.48 -35.79
#